data_AF-E3EK61-F1
#
_entry.id   AF-E3EK61-F1
#
_cell.length_a   1.000
_cell.length_b   1.000
_cell.length_c   1.000
_cell.angle_alpha   90.00
_cell.angle_beta   90.00
_cell.angle_gamma   90.00
#
_symmetry.space_group_name_H-M   'P 1'
#
loop_
_entity.id
_entity.type
_entity.pdbx_description
1 polymer ?
#
loop_
_entity_poly.entity_id
_entity_poly.type
_entity_poly.pdbx_seq_one_letter_code
_entity_poly.pdbx_strand_id
1 'polypeptide(L)'
;MHSFDFKAQTIERSFLRKINNQPAYKTGTGKLNYVTSYNRSVIKIRTLAGKTEQSISRKGLRKAISYLLYKKTATRRELEKYSNMNSALMGLLQRIFIQTAKIVKTAKGLLRITIKGVRFFFSGLDRACIHDLETVVKKGGRFILCSFYYLRDYKSKRLLDFIKKFNVQLLIDSGEFSVYKARMKGKKVENISVKEYADFILTFKDYIFGYFNLDVTNDPKKSKAHFEKLKKATGIAPIPIWHPNVNDWAQSDWTGLDQLVKEDHAVIGIGATVHMGLKAGPRLMTKVKDSLFNEIFTRHPLENFHWLGGSSKIICKYPFFSSDSSGYLQGRRKHQVYYYDGKDISTRIDPKQDRYECLSDNVQILSSLECLTGGF
;
A
#
# COMPACT_ATOMS: atom_id res chain seq x y z
N MET A 1 -1.80 5.05 -21.38
CA MET A 1 -0.44 5.05 -20.78
C MET A 1 -0.61 5.30 -19.29
N HIS A 2 -0.14 4.42 -18.40
CA HIS A 2 -0.37 4.60 -16.96
C HIS A 2 0.37 5.87 -16.46
N SER A 3 -0.21 6.61 -15.52
CA SER A 3 0.43 7.81 -14.93
C SER A 3 1.85 7.52 -14.41
N PHE A 4 2.07 6.29 -13.92
CA PHE A 4 3.37 5.80 -13.47
C PHE A 4 4.41 5.66 -14.59
N ASP A 5 4.01 5.37 -15.82
CA ASP A 5 4.94 5.26 -16.96
C ASP A 5 5.52 6.62 -17.32
N PHE A 6 4.69 7.66 -17.30
CA PHE A 6 5.13 9.03 -17.52
C PHE A 6 6.07 9.49 -16.39
N LYS A 7 5.68 9.26 -15.13
CA LYS A 7 6.52 9.58 -13.97
C LYS A 7 7.85 8.81 -14.02
N ALA A 8 7.84 7.55 -14.45
CA ALA A 8 9.04 6.73 -14.61
C ALA A 8 10.01 7.31 -15.66
N GLN A 9 9.51 7.80 -16.79
CA GLN A 9 10.34 8.47 -17.79
C GLN A 9 11.00 9.74 -17.24
N THR A 10 10.25 10.57 -16.51
CA THR A 10 10.76 11.80 -15.90
C THR A 10 11.84 11.50 -14.86
N ILE A 11 11.59 10.52 -13.98
CA ILE A 11 12.54 10.08 -12.95
C ILE A 11 13.82 9.52 -13.60
N GLU A 12 13.68 8.66 -14.60
CA GLU A 12 14.82 8.06 -15.32
C GLU A 12 15.69 9.13 -15.99
N ARG A 13 15.09 10.11 -16.66
CA ARG A 13 15.84 11.23 -17.27
C ARG A 13 16.57 12.08 -16.22
N SER A 14 15.92 12.38 -15.10
CA SER A 14 16.52 13.12 -13.99
C SER A 14 17.71 12.36 -13.40
N PHE A 15 17.55 11.05 -13.21
CA PHE A 15 18.62 10.15 -12.76
C PHE A 15 19.81 10.17 -13.71
N LEU A 16 19.60 10.01 -15.03
CA LEU A 16 20.70 9.98 -16.00
C LEU A 16 21.51 11.28 -16.06
N ARG A 17 20.87 12.43 -15.83
CA ARG A 17 21.58 13.71 -15.72
C ARG A 17 22.49 13.75 -14.49
N LYS A 18 22.03 13.21 -13.35
CA LYS A 18 22.77 13.21 -12.08
C LYS A 18 23.89 12.17 -12.05
N ILE A 19 23.66 10.98 -12.62
CA ILE A 19 24.60 9.85 -12.52
C ILE A 19 25.91 10.12 -13.27
N ASN A 20 25.93 11.01 -14.26
CA ASN A 20 27.16 11.42 -14.95
C ASN A 20 28.25 11.94 -14.00
N ASN A 21 27.85 12.64 -12.94
CA ASN A 21 28.80 13.22 -11.97
C ASN A 21 29.18 12.22 -10.86
N GLN A 22 28.39 11.16 -10.67
CA GLN A 22 28.59 10.16 -9.61
C GLN A 22 28.25 8.78 -10.18
N PRO A 23 29.09 8.23 -11.08
CA PRO A 23 28.76 7.03 -11.86
C PRO A 23 28.70 5.75 -11.01
N ALA A 24 29.30 5.77 -9.83
CA ALA A 24 29.37 4.64 -8.93
C ALA A 24 28.05 4.42 -8.17
N TYR A 25 27.64 3.16 -8.03
CA TYR A 25 26.51 2.73 -7.21
C TYR A 25 26.71 1.29 -6.73
N LYS A 26 26.04 0.90 -5.64
CA LYS A 26 26.07 -0.48 -5.13
C LYS A 26 24.92 -1.28 -5.72
N THR A 27 25.16 -2.56 -6.06
CA THR A 27 24.10 -3.52 -6.39
C THR A 27 23.24 -3.81 -5.17
N GLY A 28 22.11 -4.49 -5.36
CA GLY A 28 21.30 -4.96 -4.21
C GLY A 28 22.07 -5.85 -3.22
N THR A 29 23.14 -6.52 -3.68
CA THR A 29 24.03 -7.34 -2.84
C THR A 29 25.27 -6.57 -2.34
N GLY A 30 25.32 -5.25 -2.51
CA GLY A 30 26.42 -4.40 -2.03
C GLY A 30 27.67 -4.33 -2.91
N LYS A 31 27.70 -5.00 -4.08
CA LYS A 31 28.86 -4.96 -4.99
C LYS A 31 28.92 -3.62 -5.71
N LEU A 32 30.12 -3.09 -5.94
CA LEU A 32 30.30 -1.80 -6.60
C LEU A 32 30.18 -1.93 -8.12
N ASN A 33 29.30 -1.12 -8.71
CA ASN A 33 29.07 -0.98 -10.13
C ASN A 33 29.27 0.48 -10.55
N TYR A 34 29.60 0.68 -11.82
CA TYR A 34 29.77 1.99 -12.44
C TYR A 34 28.91 2.08 -13.69
N VAL A 35 28.13 3.16 -13.83
CA VAL A 35 27.55 3.52 -15.13
C VAL A 35 28.66 4.12 -15.98
N THR A 36 29.08 3.43 -17.03
CA THR A 36 30.20 3.87 -17.89
C THR A 36 29.73 4.77 -19.02
N SER A 37 28.54 4.50 -19.56
CA SER A 37 27.90 5.33 -20.58
C SER A 37 26.41 4.99 -20.68
N TYR A 38 25.64 5.83 -21.38
CA TYR A 38 24.28 5.50 -21.78
C TYR A 38 23.96 6.19 -23.11
N ASN A 39 22.97 5.66 -23.83
CA ASN A 39 22.45 6.25 -25.06
C ASN A 39 20.92 6.27 -25.05
N ARG A 40 20.28 6.37 -26.22
CA ARG A 40 18.81 6.40 -26.32
C ARG A 40 18.14 5.09 -25.88
N SER A 41 18.81 3.95 -25.97
CA SER A 41 18.23 2.61 -25.76
C SER A 41 18.76 1.89 -24.52
N VAL A 42 20.02 2.09 -24.13
CA VAL A 42 20.68 1.30 -23.06
C VAL A 42 21.51 2.16 -22.10
N ILE A 43 21.73 1.61 -20.91
CA ILE A 43 22.71 2.06 -19.91
C ILE A 43 23.76 0.97 -19.80
N LYS A 44 25.03 1.32 -20.05
CA LYS A 44 26.17 0.42 -19.90
C LYS A 44 26.70 0.51 -18.48
N ILE A 45 26.99 -0.67 -17.92
CA ILE A 45 27.42 -0.84 -16.54
C ILE A 45 28.67 -1.73 -16.54
N ARG A 46 29.65 -1.36 -15.72
CA ARG A 46 30.80 -2.20 -15.38
C ARG A 46 30.78 -2.52 -13.90
N THR A 47 30.90 -3.80 -13.55
CA THR A 47 31.11 -4.21 -12.16
C THR A 47 32.59 -4.11 -11.84
N LEU A 48 32.96 -3.68 -10.62
CA LEU A 48 34.37 -3.55 -10.21
C LEU A 48 35.18 -4.85 -10.45
N ALA A 49 34.58 -6.00 -10.16
CA ALA A 49 35.20 -7.31 -10.35
C ALA A 49 35.16 -7.84 -11.80
N GLY A 50 34.41 -7.20 -12.70
CA GLY A 50 34.16 -7.67 -14.05
C GLY A 50 34.94 -6.87 -15.10
N LYS A 51 35.54 -7.56 -16.08
CA LYS A 51 36.22 -6.90 -17.21
C LYS A 51 35.24 -6.46 -18.30
N THR A 52 34.08 -7.10 -18.41
CA THR A 52 33.11 -6.85 -19.48
C THR A 52 32.03 -5.85 -19.09
N GLU A 53 31.67 -4.98 -20.02
CA GLU A 53 30.51 -4.12 -19.86
C GLU A 53 29.23 -4.90 -20.11
N GLN A 54 28.25 -4.68 -19.25
CA GLN A 54 26.92 -5.24 -19.38
C GLN A 54 25.92 -4.11 -19.61
N SER A 55 24.78 -4.41 -20.23
CA SER A 55 23.80 -3.39 -20.62
C SER A 55 22.43 -3.65 -20.01
N ILE A 56 21.81 -2.61 -19.46
CA ILE A 56 20.41 -2.60 -19.07
C ILE A 56 19.65 -1.72 -20.04
N SER A 57 18.59 -2.25 -20.65
CA SER A 57 17.75 -1.44 -21.54
C SER A 57 17.03 -0.34 -20.75
N ARG A 58 16.97 0.86 -21.30
CA ARG A 58 16.24 1.99 -20.71
C ARG A 58 14.74 1.71 -20.67
N LYS A 59 14.21 0.96 -21.63
CA LYS A 59 12.83 0.47 -21.62
C LYS A 59 12.58 -0.44 -20.41
N GLY A 60 13.48 -1.39 -20.15
CA GLY A 60 13.43 -2.26 -18.96
C GLY A 60 13.52 -1.48 -17.66
N LEU A 61 14.47 -0.54 -17.55
CA LEU A 61 14.59 0.33 -16.38
C LEU A 61 13.32 1.15 -16.14
N ARG A 62 12.74 1.80 -17.17
CA ARG A 62 11.49 2.56 -17.04
C ARG A 62 10.32 1.69 -16.60
N LYS A 63 10.20 0.47 -17.14
CA LYS A 63 9.18 -0.49 -16.70
C LYS A 63 9.38 -0.89 -15.23
N ALA A 64 10.63 -1.09 -14.80
CA ALA A 64 10.95 -1.40 -13.41
C ALA A 64 10.64 -0.22 -12.46
N ILE A 65 10.96 1.02 -12.86
CA ILE A 65 10.58 2.23 -12.12
C ILE A 65 9.06 2.36 -12.04
N SER A 66 8.35 2.21 -13.17
CA SER A 66 6.88 2.27 -13.22
C SER A 66 6.25 1.21 -12.32
N TYR A 67 6.77 -0.02 -12.37
CA TYR A 67 6.35 -1.11 -11.48
C TYR A 67 6.59 -0.80 -10.01
N LEU A 68 7.76 -0.24 -9.67
CA LEU A 68 8.06 0.08 -8.27
C LEU A 68 7.22 1.26 -7.78
N LEU A 69 6.96 2.27 -8.62
CA LEU A 69 6.00 3.33 -8.28
C LEU A 69 4.59 2.76 -8.12
N TYR A 70 4.20 1.80 -8.96
CA TYR A 70 2.89 1.18 -8.91
C TYR A 70 2.75 0.24 -7.71
N LYS A 71 3.67 -0.67 -7.44
CA LYS A 71 3.57 -1.67 -6.35
C LYS A 71 4.21 -1.22 -5.03
N LYS A 72 5.03 -0.18 -5.04
CA LYS A 72 5.91 0.30 -3.93
C LYS A 72 6.94 -0.69 -3.42
N THR A 73 6.83 -1.97 -3.74
CA THR A 73 7.80 -2.98 -3.36
C THR A 73 8.06 -3.94 -4.51
N ALA A 74 9.28 -4.46 -4.58
CA ALA A 74 9.65 -5.50 -5.53
C ALA A 74 10.77 -6.35 -4.94
N THR A 75 10.65 -7.66 -5.08
CA THR A 75 11.73 -8.62 -4.85
C THR A 75 12.67 -8.65 -6.05
N ARG A 76 13.90 -9.11 -5.83
CA ARG A 76 14.87 -9.32 -6.92
C ARG A 76 14.32 -10.24 -8.01
N ARG A 77 13.56 -11.27 -7.64
CA ARG A 77 12.93 -12.21 -8.57
C ARG A 77 11.90 -11.51 -9.46
N GLU A 78 11.06 -10.65 -8.89
CA GLU A 78 10.07 -9.88 -9.68
C GLU A 78 10.71 -8.91 -10.67
N LEU A 79 11.95 -8.48 -10.43
CA LEU A 79 12.69 -7.59 -11.33
C LEU A 79 13.32 -8.34 -12.52
N GLU A 80 13.42 -9.68 -12.49
CA GLU A 80 13.99 -10.49 -13.59
C GLU A 80 13.24 -10.28 -14.91
N LYS A 81 11.92 -10.04 -14.85
CA LYS A 81 11.11 -9.75 -16.03
C LYS A 81 11.47 -8.46 -16.77
N TYR A 82 12.29 -7.60 -16.17
CA TYR A 82 12.73 -6.33 -16.76
C TYR A 82 14.20 -6.35 -17.20
N SER A 83 15.02 -7.20 -16.59
CA SER A 83 16.43 -7.38 -16.92
C SER A 83 16.98 -8.66 -16.28
N ASN A 84 17.77 -9.40 -17.04
CA ASN A 84 18.55 -10.54 -16.53
C ASN A 84 19.59 -10.10 -15.48
N MET A 85 19.99 -8.82 -15.48
CA MET A 85 20.87 -8.22 -14.49
C MET A 85 20.09 -7.70 -13.27
N ASN A 86 19.27 -8.54 -12.64
CA ASN A 86 18.34 -8.13 -11.59
C ASN A 86 19.00 -7.42 -10.38
N SER A 87 20.21 -7.84 -9.98
CA SER A 87 20.94 -7.24 -8.84
C SER A 87 21.49 -5.85 -9.17
N ALA A 88 21.97 -5.64 -10.40
CA ALA A 88 22.40 -4.33 -10.88
C ALA A 88 21.19 -3.40 -11.09
N LEU A 89 20.10 -3.93 -11.66
CA LEU A 89 18.84 -3.19 -11.80
C LEU A 89 18.30 -2.74 -10.44
N MET A 90 18.30 -3.63 -9.43
CA MET A 90 17.90 -3.27 -8.07
C MET A 90 18.79 -2.18 -7.46
N GLY A 91 20.11 -2.24 -7.70
CA GLY A 91 21.05 -1.19 -7.29
C GLY A 91 20.77 0.15 -7.97
N LEU A 92 20.45 0.15 -9.27
CA LEU A 92 20.02 1.35 -9.98
C LEU A 92 18.72 1.92 -9.38
N LEU A 93 17.73 1.07 -9.11
CA LEU A 93 16.48 1.50 -8.47
C LEU A 93 16.73 2.09 -7.09
N GLN A 94 17.59 1.47 -6.27
CA GLN A 94 17.99 2.03 -4.98
C GLN A 94 18.65 3.39 -5.16
N ARG A 95 19.53 3.55 -6.15
CA ARG A 95 20.19 4.83 -6.41
C ARG A 95 19.21 5.90 -6.89
N ILE A 96 18.24 5.53 -7.72
CA ILE A 96 17.15 6.41 -8.18
C ILE A 96 16.30 6.89 -6.99
N PHE A 97 16.04 6.00 -6.04
CA PHE A 97 15.20 6.24 -4.86
C PHE A 97 16.04 6.32 -3.57
N ILE A 98 17.25 6.85 -3.61
CA ILE A 98 18.24 6.69 -2.52
C ILE A 98 17.78 7.22 -1.16
N GLN A 99 16.98 8.29 -1.13
CA GLN A 99 16.42 8.85 0.11
C GLN A 99 15.06 8.25 0.45
N THR A 100 14.46 7.52 -0.48
CA THR A 100 13.02 7.23 -0.49
C THR A 100 12.74 5.74 -0.66
N ALA A 101 13.77 4.89 -0.62
CA ALA A 101 13.63 3.46 -0.65
C ALA A 101 14.60 2.77 0.33
N LYS A 102 14.19 1.60 0.81
CA LYS A 102 15.01 0.68 1.60
C LYS A 102 15.21 -0.63 0.82
N ILE A 103 16.39 -1.23 0.93
CA ILE A 103 16.61 -2.62 0.53
C ILE A 103 16.75 -3.43 1.80
N VAL A 104 16.02 -4.53 1.87
CA VAL A 104 16.01 -5.45 3.00
C VAL A 104 16.15 -6.88 2.50
N LYS A 105 16.77 -7.73 3.30
CA LYS A 105 16.75 -9.19 3.08
C LYS A 105 15.51 -9.73 3.79
N THR A 106 14.65 -10.44 3.06
CA THR A 106 13.43 -11.02 3.60
C THR A 106 13.72 -12.25 4.45
N ALA A 107 12.70 -12.75 5.17
CA ALA A 107 12.81 -13.99 5.94
C ALA A 107 13.24 -15.20 5.08
N LYS A 108 12.92 -15.21 3.78
CA LYS A 108 13.34 -16.24 2.82
C LYS A 108 14.70 -15.95 2.16
N GLY A 109 15.41 -14.93 2.62
CA GLY A 109 16.71 -14.55 2.10
C GLY A 109 16.71 -13.79 0.77
N LEU A 110 15.53 -13.43 0.24
CA LEU A 110 15.41 -12.64 -0.99
C LEU A 110 15.70 -11.17 -0.69
N LEU A 111 16.26 -10.44 -1.66
CA LEU A 111 16.35 -8.99 -1.56
C LEU A 111 15.04 -8.36 -2.01
N ARG A 112 14.54 -7.41 -1.22
CA ARG A 112 13.32 -6.63 -1.48
C ARG A 112 13.66 -5.15 -1.41
N ILE A 113 13.31 -4.40 -2.45
CA ILE A 113 13.32 -2.94 -2.44
C ILE A 113 11.91 -2.44 -2.13
N THR A 114 11.79 -1.47 -1.22
CA THR A 114 10.51 -0.84 -0.86
C THR A 114 10.66 0.68 -0.86
N ILE A 115 9.75 1.39 -1.52
CA ILE A 115 9.62 2.85 -1.46
C ILE A 115 8.95 3.25 -0.12
N LYS A 116 9.58 4.16 0.61
CA LYS A 116 9.12 4.80 1.85
C LYS A 116 7.91 5.73 1.59
N GLY A 117 7.28 6.19 2.67
CA GLY A 117 6.03 6.98 2.62
C GLY A 117 4.80 6.07 2.68
N VAL A 118 3.62 6.64 2.88
CA VAL A 118 2.38 5.88 3.11
C VAL A 118 1.48 6.00 1.90
N ARG A 119 1.13 4.86 1.28
CA ARG A 119 0.07 4.88 0.26
C ARG A 119 -1.28 4.85 0.94
N PHE A 120 -2.08 5.88 0.69
CA PHE A 120 -3.42 5.98 1.23
C PHE A 120 -4.47 5.41 0.26
N PHE A 121 -5.34 4.54 0.77
CA PHE A 121 -6.48 3.98 0.06
C PHE A 121 -7.76 4.66 0.56
N PHE A 122 -8.45 5.37 -0.33
CA PHE A 122 -9.67 6.09 0.01
C PHE A 122 -10.84 5.10 0.11
N SER A 123 -11.33 4.84 1.33
CA SER A 123 -12.46 3.94 1.56
C SER A 123 -13.80 4.67 1.68
N GLY A 124 -14.91 3.93 1.63
CA GLY A 124 -16.27 4.48 1.71
C GLY A 124 -16.81 5.05 0.40
N LEU A 125 -16.13 4.81 -0.72
CA LEU A 125 -16.55 5.25 -2.06
C LEU A 125 -17.57 4.32 -2.72
N ASP A 126 -17.80 3.12 -2.16
CA ASP A 126 -18.78 2.13 -2.63
C ASP A 126 -20.21 2.68 -2.76
N ARG A 127 -20.51 3.78 -2.06
CA ARG A 127 -21.83 4.44 -2.03
C ARG A 127 -21.74 5.94 -2.27
N ALA A 128 -20.57 6.44 -2.67
CA ALA A 128 -20.36 7.87 -2.85
C ALA A 128 -21.02 8.38 -4.14
N CYS A 129 -21.35 9.67 -4.18
CA CYS A 129 -21.79 10.29 -5.41
C CYS A 129 -20.61 10.48 -6.38
N ILE A 130 -20.89 10.69 -7.67
CA ILE A 130 -19.85 10.89 -8.69
C ILE A 130 -18.94 12.07 -8.39
N HIS A 131 -19.48 13.12 -7.75
CA HIS A 131 -18.72 14.30 -7.41
C HIS A 131 -17.59 13.97 -6.41
N ASP A 132 -17.86 13.15 -5.39
CA ASP A 132 -16.84 12.73 -4.42
C ASP A 132 -15.76 11.87 -5.10
N LEU A 133 -16.17 10.95 -5.97
CA LEU A 133 -15.27 10.13 -6.77
C LEU A 133 -14.35 11.00 -7.65
N GLU A 134 -14.92 11.98 -8.35
CA GLU A 134 -14.16 12.93 -9.17
C GLU A 134 -13.21 13.78 -8.35
N THR A 135 -13.66 14.29 -7.20
CA THR A 135 -12.82 15.06 -6.28
C THR A 135 -11.63 14.23 -5.81
N VAL A 136 -11.84 12.96 -5.45
CA VAL A 136 -10.77 12.05 -5.07
C VAL A 136 -9.72 11.96 -6.19
N VAL A 137 -10.13 11.70 -7.42
CA VAL A 137 -9.21 11.57 -8.56
C VAL A 137 -8.51 12.89 -8.91
N LYS A 138 -9.25 14.00 -8.95
CA LYS A 138 -8.72 15.34 -9.28
C LYS A 138 -7.66 15.78 -8.26
N LYS A 139 -7.80 15.40 -7.00
CA LYS A 139 -6.88 15.74 -5.90
C LYS A 139 -5.80 14.68 -5.65
N GLY A 140 -5.61 13.75 -6.58
CA GLY A 140 -4.48 12.82 -6.59
C GLY A 140 -4.77 11.44 -6.01
N GLY A 141 -5.99 11.18 -5.54
CA GLY A 141 -6.42 9.86 -5.08
C GLY A 141 -6.50 8.87 -6.24
N ARG A 142 -5.56 7.92 -6.28
CA ARG A 142 -5.49 6.87 -7.31
C ARG A 142 -5.83 5.48 -6.78
N PHE A 143 -5.85 5.32 -5.46
CA PHE A 143 -6.04 4.06 -4.79
C PHE A 143 -7.29 4.13 -3.92
N ILE A 144 -8.21 3.22 -4.16
CA ILE A 144 -9.52 3.18 -3.51
C ILE A 144 -9.64 1.84 -2.81
N LEU A 145 -10.16 1.83 -1.58
CA LEU A 145 -10.59 0.60 -0.93
C LEU A 145 -12.10 0.44 -1.08
N CYS A 146 -12.49 -0.74 -1.55
CA CYS A 146 -13.88 -1.13 -1.73
C CYS A 146 -14.16 -2.42 -0.97
N SER A 147 -15.33 -2.51 -0.35
CA SER A 147 -15.75 -3.75 0.30
C SER A 147 -16.51 -4.65 -0.68
N PHE A 148 -16.07 -5.89 -0.84
CA PHE A 148 -16.76 -6.88 -1.69
C PHE A 148 -18.22 -7.05 -1.30
N TYR A 149 -18.54 -6.91 -0.01
CA TYR A 149 -19.92 -6.88 0.50
C TYR A 149 -20.84 -5.92 -0.26
N TYR A 150 -20.35 -4.75 -0.68
CA TYR A 150 -21.13 -3.78 -1.45
C TYR A 150 -21.03 -3.96 -2.96
N LEU A 151 -19.99 -4.65 -3.44
CA LEU A 151 -19.74 -4.85 -4.86
C LEU A 151 -20.40 -6.12 -5.40
N ARG A 152 -20.60 -7.14 -4.56
CA ARG A 152 -21.10 -8.48 -4.96
C ARG A 152 -22.48 -8.46 -5.63
N ASP A 153 -23.32 -7.48 -5.28
CA ASP A 153 -24.66 -7.35 -5.86
C ASP A 153 -24.67 -6.62 -7.22
N TYR A 154 -23.50 -6.24 -7.77
CA TYR A 154 -23.33 -5.52 -9.05
C TYR A 154 -24.15 -4.23 -9.23
N LYS A 155 -24.89 -3.78 -8.21
CA LYS A 155 -25.56 -2.46 -8.13
C LYS A 155 -24.58 -1.28 -8.23
N SER A 156 -23.28 -1.58 -8.19
CA SER A 156 -22.16 -0.64 -8.30
C SER A 156 -21.57 -0.57 -9.72
N LYS A 157 -22.31 -0.91 -10.78
CA LYS A 157 -21.88 -0.74 -12.19
C LYS A 157 -21.29 0.65 -12.43
N ARG A 158 -21.90 1.70 -11.88
CA ARG A 158 -21.41 3.08 -11.93
C ARG A 158 -19.99 3.24 -11.37
N LEU A 159 -19.68 2.61 -10.25
CA LEU A 159 -18.35 2.66 -9.66
C LEU A 159 -17.35 1.91 -10.53
N LEU A 160 -17.71 0.74 -11.05
CA LEU A 160 -16.86 -0.03 -11.97
C LEU A 160 -16.56 0.75 -13.26
N ASP A 161 -17.58 1.41 -13.84
CA ASP A 161 -17.41 2.27 -15.01
C ASP A 161 -16.53 3.48 -14.69
N PHE A 162 -16.69 4.07 -13.51
CA PHE A 162 -15.80 5.13 -13.02
C PHE A 162 -14.35 4.65 -12.89
N ILE A 163 -14.15 3.47 -12.31
CA ILE A 163 -12.83 2.88 -12.11
C ILE A 163 -12.11 2.70 -13.45
N LYS A 164 -12.82 2.18 -14.45
CA LYS A 164 -12.33 2.03 -15.81
C LYS A 164 -12.00 3.38 -16.44
N LYS A 165 -12.91 4.35 -16.34
CA LYS A 165 -12.76 5.68 -16.94
C LYS A 165 -11.53 6.43 -16.40
N PHE A 166 -11.29 6.37 -15.09
CA PHE A 166 -10.22 7.14 -14.44
C PHE A 166 -8.97 6.32 -14.12
N ASN A 167 -8.97 5.03 -14.44
CA ASN A 167 -7.88 4.08 -14.21
C ASN A 167 -7.40 4.09 -12.75
N VAL A 168 -8.35 4.15 -11.81
CA VAL A 168 -8.06 4.02 -10.37
C VAL A 168 -7.86 2.55 -10.02
N GLN A 169 -7.18 2.33 -8.91
CA GLN A 169 -6.70 1.01 -8.51
C GLN A 169 -7.40 0.58 -7.23
N LEU A 170 -7.89 -0.66 -7.21
CA LEU A 170 -8.72 -1.17 -6.13
C LEU A 170 -7.93 -2.01 -5.14
N LEU A 171 -8.09 -1.70 -3.87
CA LEU A 171 -7.83 -2.64 -2.79
C LEU A 171 -9.18 -3.20 -2.34
N ILE A 172 -9.34 -4.52 -2.45
CA ILE A 172 -10.61 -5.15 -2.09
C ILE A 172 -10.55 -5.68 -0.67
N ASP A 173 -11.43 -5.17 0.18
CA ASP A 173 -11.76 -5.78 1.47
C ASP A 173 -12.80 -6.87 1.27
N SER A 174 -12.64 -7.99 1.99
CA SER A 174 -13.57 -9.12 1.91
C SER A 174 -14.98 -8.75 2.39
N GLY A 175 -15.09 -7.75 3.27
CA GLY A 175 -16.37 -7.26 3.78
C GLY A 175 -17.00 -8.13 4.87
N GLU A 176 -16.27 -9.09 5.43
CA GLU A 176 -16.74 -9.89 6.57
C GLU A 176 -17.20 -8.99 7.72
N PHE A 177 -16.45 -7.93 8.02
CA PHE A 177 -16.81 -6.98 9.06
C PHE A 177 -18.15 -6.28 8.81
N SER A 178 -18.48 -6.02 7.55
CA SER A 178 -19.77 -5.45 7.16
C SER A 178 -20.91 -6.45 7.34
N VAL A 179 -20.67 -7.74 7.03
CA VAL A 179 -21.61 -8.84 7.29
C VAL A 179 -21.84 -8.99 8.80
N TYR A 180 -20.77 -9.03 9.60
CA TYR A 180 -20.83 -9.09 11.06
C TYR A 180 -21.66 -7.95 11.64
N LYS A 181 -21.38 -6.70 11.25
CA LYS A 181 -22.15 -5.52 11.68
C LYS A 181 -23.62 -5.58 11.29
N ALA A 182 -23.94 -6.08 10.10
CA ALA A 182 -25.33 -6.20 9.67
C ALA A 182 -26.10 -7.23 10.51
N ARG A 183 -25.46 -8.36 10.85
CA ARG A 183 -26.02 -9.39 11.75
C ARG A 183 -26.26 -8.88 13.15
N MET A 184 -25.29 -8.14 13.71
CA MET A 184 -25.45 -7.47 15.02
C MET A 184 -26.63 -6.50 15.06
N LYS A 185 -27.09 -6.02 13.89
CA LYS A 185 -28.29 -5.16 13.74
C LYS A 185 -29.56 -5.95 13.37
N GLY A 186 -29.55 -7.28 13.48
CA GLY A 186 -30.69 -8.15 13.16
C GLY A 186 -30.99 -8.30 11.67
N LYS A 187 -30.12 -7.85 10.76
CA LYS A 187 -30.35 -8.00 9.32
C LYS A 187 -30.00 -9.41 8.86
N LYS A 188 -30.89 -10.02 8.07
CA LYS A 188 -30.58 -11.26 7.33
C LYS A 188 -29.64 -10.91 6.18
N VAL A 189 -28.41 -11.41 6.25
CA VAL A 189 -27.37 -11.17 5.26
C VAL A 189 -26.68 -12.48 4.91
N GLU A 190 -26.65 -12.78 3.62
CA GLU A 190 -25.98 -13.95 3.08
C GLU A 190 -24.47 -13.89 3.33
N ASN A 191 -23.90 -15.05 3.67
CA ASN A 191 -22.46 -15.21 3.79
C ASN A 191 -21.78 -14.90 2.45
N ILE A 192 -20.55 -14.43 2.54
CA ILE A 192 -19.68 -14.29 1.37
C ILE A 192 -19.01 -15.64 1.16
N SER A 193 -19.21 -16.26 -0.02
CA SER A 193 -18.50 -17.49 -0.34
C SER A 193 -17.10 -17.21 -0.90
N VAL A 194 -16.17 -18.13 -0.67
CA VAL A 194 -14.82 -18.08 -1.26
C VAL A 194 -14.89 -18.08 -2.79
N LYS A 195 -15.83 -18.84 -3.37
CA LYS A 195 -16.00 -18.94 -4.83
C LYS A 195 -16.44 -17.60 -5.43
N GLU A 196 -17.51 -17.00 -4.92
CA GLU A 196 -17.99 -15.70 -5.43
C GLU A 196 -16.92 -14.62 -5.30
N TYR A 197 -16.17 -14.63 -4.19
CA TYR A 197 -15.10 -13.67 -3.99
C TYR A 197 -13.97 -13.90 -4.99
N ALA A 198 -13.52 -15.15 -5.21
CA ALA A 198 -12.52 -15.48 -6.21
C ALA A 198 -12.96 -15.11 -7.65
N ASP A 199 -14.20 -15.41 -8.01
CA ASP A 199 -14.79 -15.09 -9.31
C ASP A 199 -14.75 -13.56 -9.55
N PHE A 200 -15.07 -12.76 -8.53
CA PHE A 200 -14.95 -11.30 -8.59
C PHE A 200 -13.50 -10.84 -8.78
N ILE A 201 -12.55 -11.38 -8.00
CA ILE A 201 -11.13 -11.02 -8.11
C ILE A 201 -10.60 -11.29 -9.51
N LEU A 202 -10.94 -12.45 -10.10
CA LEU A 202 -10.51 -12.80 -11.46
C LEU A 202 -11.13 -11.89 -12.52
N THR A 203 -12.42 -11.55 -12.36
CA THR A 203 -13.15 -10.68 -13.29
C THR A 203 -12.55 -9.27 -13.36
N PHE A 204 -12.08 -8.73 -12.23
CA PHE A 204 -11.57 -7.36 -12.13
C PHE A 204 -10.06 -7.26 -11.90
N LYS A 205 -9.30 -8.35 -12.12
CA LYS A 205 -7.88 -8.46 -11.78
C LYS A 205 -7.00 -7.32 -12.31
N ASP A 206 -7.32 -6.78 -13.48
CA ASP A 206 -6.54 -5.70 -14.13
C ASP A 206 -6.70 -4.33 -13.44
N TYR A 207 -7.73 -4.19 -12.60
CA TYR A 207 -8.00 -2.98 -11.80
C TYR A 207 -7.68 -3.19 -10.32
N ILE A 208 -7.44 -4.43 -9.88
CA ILE A 208 -7.18 -4.77 -8.49
C ILE A 208 -5.69 -4.64 -8.19
N PHE A 209 -5.36 -3.68 -7.34
CA PHE A 209 -4.04 -3.51 -6.76
C PHE A 209 -3.65 -4.70 -5.87
N GLY A 210 -4.60 -5.14 -5.05
CA GLY A 210 -4.50 -6.24 -4.10
C GLY A 210 -5.85 -6.49 -3.43
N TYR A 211 -5.97 -7.57 -2.68
CA TYR A 211 -7.20 -7.89 -1.97
C TYR A 211 -6.88 -8.58 -0.66
N PHE A 212 -7.69 -8.36 0.36
CA PHE A 212 -7.53 -9.00 1.66
C PHE A 212 -8.15 -10.39 1.67
N ASN A 213 -7.62 -11.24 2.54
CA ASN A 213 -8.20 -12.53 2.83
C ASN A 213 -9.66 -12.42 3.32
N LEU A 214 -10.44 -13.47 3.06
CA LEU A 214 -11.76 -13.62 3.68
C LEU A 214 -11.57 -14.14 5.11
N ASP A 215 -11.26 -13.22 6.02
CA ASP A 215 -11.09 -13.55 7.42
C ASP A 215 -12.40 -14.00 8.05
N VAL A 216 -12.29 -14.86 9.04
CA VAL A 216 -13.39 -15.26 9.91
C VAL A 216 -13.06 -14.76 11.30
N THR A 217 -13.90 -13.85 11.81
CA THR A 217 -13.74 -13.32 13.17
C THR A 217 -13.61 -14.46 14.17
N ASN A 218 -12.56 -14.41 14.99
CA ASN A 218 -12.21 -15.40 16.02
C ASN A 218 -11.89 -16.83 15.53
N ASP A 219 -11.61 -17.05 14.23
CA ASP A 219 -11.20 -18.36 13.72
C ASP A 219 -9.97 -18.27 12.78
N PRO A 220 -8.74 -18.20 13.33
CA PRO A 220 -7.51 -18.11 12.55
C PRO A 220 -7.28 -19.31 11.62
N LYS A 221 -7.70 -20.51 12.03
CA LYS A 221 -7.54 -21.74 11.21
C LYS A 221 -8.38 -21.65 9.95
N LYS A 222 -9.63 -21.20 10.08
CA LYS A 222 -10.52 -21.03 8.93
C LYS A 222 -10.10 -19.86 8.05
N SER A 223 -9.63 -18.75 8.62
CA SER A 223 -9.01 -17.66 7.86
C SER A 223 -7.83 -18.16 7.02
N LYS A 224 -6.95 -18.99 7.59
CA LYS A 224 -5.84 -19.62 6.85
C LYS A 224 -6.32 -20.57 5.74
N ALA A 225 -7.37 -21.35 6.00
CA ALA A 225 -7.95 -22.21 4.97
C ALA A 225 -8.58 -21.41 3.82
N HIS A 226 -9.23 -20.28 4.10
CA HIS A 226 -9.73 -19.36 3.07
C HIS A 226 -8.60 -18.73 2.27
N PHE A 227 -7.51 -18.34 2.93
CA PHE A 227 -6.33 -17.78 2.28
C PHE A 227 -5.79 -18.72 1.20
N GLU A 228 -5.55 -19.99 1.56
CA GLU A 228 -5.01 -20.98 0.61
C GLU A 228 -6.01 -21.31 -0.51
N LYS A 229 -7.31 -21.39 -0.20
CA LYS A 229 -8.35 -21.60 -1.22
C LYS A 229 -8.41 -20.44 -2.22
N LEU A 230 -8.39 -19.19 -1.75
CA LEU A 230 -8.40 -17.99 -2.60
C LEU A 230 -7.14 -17.91 -3.47
N LYS A 231 -5.97 -18.16 -2.88
CA LYS A 231 -4.70 -18.19 -3.59
C LYS A 231 -4.68 -19.24 -4.69
N LYS A 232 -5.19 -20.45 -4.41
CA LYS A 232 -5.30 -21.53 -5.40
C LYS A 232 -6.30 -21.20 -6.51
N ALA A 233 -7.46 -20.63 -6.17
CA ALA A 233 -8.51 -20.31 -7.13
C ALA A 233 -8.14 -19.15 -8.05
N THR A 234 -7.44 -18.13 -7.55
CA THR A 234 -7.14 -16.91 -8.30
C THR A 234 -5.74 -16.90 -8.93
N GLY A 235 -4.81 -17.71 -8.42
CA GLY A 235 -3.38 -17.61 -8.73
C GLY A 235 -2.71 -16.36 -8.17
N ILE A 236 -3.42 -15.54 -7.40
CA ILE A 236 -2.96 -14.29 -6.80
C ILE A 236 -3.04 -14.47 -5.29
N ALA A 237 -1.95 -14.24 -4.56
CA ALA A 237 -1.99 -14.34 -3.10
C ALA A 237 -2.82 -13.18 -2.49
N PRO A 238 -3.78 -13.46 -1.59
CA PRO A 238 -4.40 -12.41 -0.78
C PRO A 238 -3.38 -11.72 0.11
N ILE A 239 -3.71 -10.52 0.60
CA ILE A 239 -3.00 -9.85 1.68
C ILE A 239 -3.51 -10.46 3.00
N PRO A 240 -2.65 -11.12 3.80
CA PRO A 240 -3.06 -11.64 5.09
C PRO A 240 -3.27 -10.49 6.08
N ILE A 241 -4.15 -10.70 7.05
CA ILE A 241 -4.42 -9.73 8.11
C ILE A 241 -4.09 -10.37 9.46
N TRP A 242 -3.31 -9.65 10.25
CA TRP A 242 -3.12 -9.95 11.66
C TRP A 242 -4.07 -9.10 12.51
N HIS A 243 -4.67 -9.73 13.51
CA HIS A 243 -5.62 -9.09 14.41
C HIS A 243 -5.05 -9.05 15.82
N PRO A 244 -4.71 -7.85 16.35
CA PRO A 244 -4.34 -7.71 17.74
C PRO A 244 -5.53 -7.99 18.65
N ASN A 245 -5.26 -8.37 19.89
CA ASN A 245 -6.28 -8.45 20.92
C ASN A 245 -6.77 -7.02 21.24
N VAL A 246 -8.04 -6.77 20.95
CA VAL A 246 -8.63 -5.42 21.06
C VAL A 246 -8.83 -4.95 22.50
N ASN A 247 -8.90 -5.89 23.45
CA ASN A 247 -9.09 -5.60 24.87
C ASN A 247 -7.74 -5.35 25.56
N ASP A 248 -6.72 -6.16 25.24
CA ASP A 248 -5.37 -6.03 25.75
C ASP A 248 -4.38 -6.36 24.65
N TRP A 249 -3.78 -5.31 24.08
CA TRP A 249 -2.85 -5.44 22.97
C TRP A 249 -1.58 -6.22 23.35
N ALA A 250 -1.19 -6.21 24.64
CA ALA A 250 0.00 -6.93 25.09
C ALA A 250 -0.21 -8.45 25.00
N GLN A 251 -1.46 -8.92 25.16
CA GLN A 251 -1.87 -10.31 25.01
C GLN A 251 -2.29 -10.68 23.58
N SER A 252 -1.82 -9.93 22.57
CA SER A 252 -2.06 -10.29 21.18
C SER A 252 -1.28 -11.56 20.80
N ASP A 253 -1.73 -12.25 19.76
CA ASP A 253 -1.03 -13.41 19.19
C ASP A 253 0.23 -12.96 18.42
N TRP A 254 1.29 -12.62 19.15
CA TRP A 254 2.57 -12.21 18.58
C TRP A 254 3.24 -13.31 17.77
N THR A 255 3.07 -14.57 18.17
CA THR A 255 3.58 -15.73 17.42
C THR A 255 2.93 -15.82 16.04
N GLY A 256 1.62 -15.56 15.95
CA GLY A 256 0.91 -15.45 14.69
C GLY A 256 1.44 -14.34 13.80
N LEU A 257 1.75 -13.17 14.36
CA LEU A 257 2.40 -12.08 13.61
C LEU A 257 3.77 -12.50 13.08
N ASP A 258 4.62 -13.06 13.94
CA ASP A 258 5.96 -13.52 13.58
C ASP A 258 5.90 -14.58 12.45
N GLN A 259 4.90 -15.46 12.49
CA GLN A 259 4.69 -16.47 11.46
C GLN A 259 4.33 -15.82 10.10
N LEU A 260 3.46 -14.80 10.08
CA LEU A 260 3.15 -14.07 8.85
C LEU A 260 4.39 -13.37 8.28
N VAL A 261 5.25 -12.80 9.13
CA VAL A 261 6.53 -12.21 8.68
C VAL A 261 7.44 -13.28 8.06
N LYS A 262 7.55 -14.46 8.67
CA LYS A 262 8.34 -15.59 8.14
C LYS A 262 7.83 -16.10 6.79
N GLU A 263 6.53 -15.98 6.53
CA GLU A 263 5.93 -16.37 5.26
C GLU A 263 6.28 -15.43 4.08
N ASP A 264 6.91 -14.28 4.37
CA ASP A 264 7.47 -13.33 3.40
C ASP A 264 6.41 -12.74 2.44
N HIS A 265 5.26 -12.32 3.00
CA HIS A 265 4.23 -11.61 2.25
C HIS A 265 4.74 -10.24 1.81
N ALA A 266 4.24 -9.70 0.69
CA ALA A 266 4.66 -8.38 0.20
C ALA A 266 4.20 -7.24 1.13
N VAL A 267 3.07 -7.46 1.80
CA VAL A 267 2.44 -6.59 2.78
C VAL A 267 1.59 -7.43 3.73
N ILE A 268 1.48 -7.03 4.99
CA ILE A 268 0.61 -7.63 6.01
C ILE A 268 -0.36 -6.55 6.51
N GLY A 269 -1.65 -6.86 6.55
CA GLY A 269 -2.68 -5.98 7.13
C GLY A 269 -2.70 -6.04 8.65
N ILE A 270 -2.92 -4.91 9.31
CA ILE A 270 -3.15 -4.82 10.75
C ILE A 270 -4.61 -4.44 10.99
N GLY A 271 -5.42 -5.44 11.34
CA GLY A 271 -6.88 -5.35 11.49
C GLY A 271 -7.33 -4.94 12.89
N ALA A 272 -8.65 -4.85 13.08
CA ALA A 272 -9.35 -4.57 14.35
C ALA A 272 -8.93 -3.31 15.15
N THR A 273 -7.97 -2.52 14.68
CA THR A 273 -7.45 -1.34 15.39
C THR A 273 -8.48 -0.24 15.62
N VAL A 274 -9.58 -0.22 14.87
CA VAL A 274 -10.70 0.71 15.06
C VAL A 274 -11.35 0.53 16.43
N HIS A 275 -11.42 -0.70 16.93
CA HIS A 275 -12.05 -1.05 18.22
C HIS A 275 -11.09 -0.95 19.42
N MET A 276 -9.79 -0.77 19.16
CA MET A 276 -8.79 -0.72 20.21
C MET A 276 -8.89 0.53 21.07
N GLY A 277 -8.78 0.32 22.37
CA GLY A 277 -8.80 1.37 23.37
C GLY A 277 -10.18 1.97 23.64
N LEU A 278 -11.27 1.44 23.04
CA LEU A 278 -12.63 1.92 23.29
C LEU A 278 -12.98 1.87 24.78
N LYS A 279 -12.56 0.81 25.49
CA LYS A 279 -12.76 0.67 26.95
C LYS A 279 -11.93 1.66 27.77
N ALA A 280 -10.78 2.10 27.26
CA ALA A 280 -9.91 3.07 27.93
C ALA A 280 -10.39 4.53 27.75
N GLY A 281 -11.42 4.75 26.92
CA GLY A 281 -12.01 6.06 26.64
C GLY A 281 -11.26 6.86 25.56
N PRO A 282 -11.88 7.94 25.03
CA PRO A 282 -11.37 8.67 23.86
C PRO A 282 -9.97 9.26 24.03
N ARG A 283 -9.61 9.69 25.26
CA ARG A 283 -8.30 10.28 25.57
C ARG A 283 -7.15 9.27 25.48
N LEU A 284 -7.42 8.00 25.79
CA LEU A 284 -6.39 6.95 25.86
C LEU A 284 -6.38 6.06 24.61
N MET A 285 -7.43 6.06 23.78
CA MET A 285 -7.46 5.31 22.52
C MET A 285 -6.21 5.51 21.66
N THR A 286 -5.77 6.75 21.49
CA THR A 286 -4.56 7.06 20.71
C THR A 286 -3.32 6.46 21.35
N LYS A 287 -3.19 6.53 22.69
CA LYS A 287 -2.04 5.95 23.41
C LYS A 287 -2.00 4.43 23.28
N VAL A 288 -3.15 3.75 23.38
CA VAL A 288 -3.23 2.29 23.22
C VAL A 288 -2.76 1.86 21.82
N LYS A 289 -3.23 2.54 20.77
CA LYS A 289 -2.78 2.27 19.40
C LYS A 289 -1.31 2.57 19.21
N ASP A 290 -0.84 3.67 19.79
CA ASP A 290 0.56 4.08 19.76
C ASP A 290 1.47 3.01 20.38
N SER A 291 1.11 2.48 21.55
CA SER A 291 1.84 1.38 22.19
C SER A 291 1.86 0.11 21.34
N LEU A 292 0.71 -0.29 20.75
CA LEU A 292 0.66 -1.43 19.84
C LEU A 292 1.62 -1.24 18.66
N PHE A 293 1.54 -0.10 17.97
CA PHE A 293 2.37 0.12 16.79
C PHE A 293 3.84 0.27 17.15
N ASN A 294 4.16 0.87 18.29
CA ASN A 294 5.52 0.87 18.82
C ASN A 294 6.08 -0.55 18.92
N GLU A 295 5.31 -1.47 19.51
CA GLU A 295 5.73 -2.86 19.65
C GLU A 295 5.89 -3.55 18.29
N ILE A 296 4.91 -3.41 17.39
CA ILE A 296 4.96 -4.00 16.03
C ILE A 296 6.22 -3.56 15.28
N PHE A 297 6.48 -2.25 15.25
CA PHE A 297 7.62 -1.70 14.50
C PHE A 297 8.96 -1.85 15.24
N THR A 298 8.95 -2.09 16.56
CA THR A 298 10.15 -2.51 17.29
C THR A 298 10.54 -3.94 16.94
N ARG A 299 9.56 -4.85 16.88
CA ARG A 299 9.78 -6.25 16.50
C ARG A 299 10.12 -6.42 15.02
N HIS A 300 9.39 -5.72 14.15
CA HIS A 300 9.43 -5.89 12.70
C HIS A 300 9.65 -4.56 11.97
N PRO A 301 10.75 -3.82 12.23
CA PRO A 301 10.98 -2.46 11.70
C PRO A 301 11.10 -2.39 10.17
N LEU A 302 11.43 -3.52 9.56
CA LEU A 302 11.68 -3.62 8.12
C LEU A 302 10.47 -4.09 7.32
N GLU A 303 9.44 -4.60 7.97
CA GLU A 303 8.30 -5.21 7.29
C GLU A 303 7.33 -4.17 6.73
N ASN A 304 6.55 -4.59 5.73
CA ASN A 304 5.57 -3.73 5.07
C ASN A 304 4.19 -3.95 5.70
N PHE A 305 3.74 -3.02 6.55
CA PHE A 305 2.41 -3.09 7.15
C PHE A 305 1.39 -2.17 6.48
N HIS A 306 0.18 -2.68 6.28
CA HIS A 306 -1.00 -1.91 5.92
C HIS A 306 -1.87 -1.67 7.17
N TRP A 307 -2.12 -0.41 7.51
CA TRP A 307 -3.02 -0.08 8.62
C TRP A 307 -4.47 -0.02 8.17
N LEU A 308 -5.27 -1.02 8.58
CA LEU A 308 -6.70 -1.06 8.25
C LEU A 308 -7.48 -0.01 9.06
N GLY A 309 -8.20 0.87 8.36
CA GLY A 309 -9.04 1.91 8.96
C GLY A 309 -8.29 3.04 9.66
N GLY A 310 -7.03 3.28 9.30
CA GLY A 310 -6.14 4.28 9.89
C GLY A 310 -6.03 5.60 9.12
N SER A 311 -6.22 6.73 9.80
CA SER A 311 -5.90 8.07 9.25
C SER A 311 -5.64 9.14 10.32
N SER A 312 -5.19 8.74 11.52
CA SER A 312 -4.81 9.72 12.57
C SER A 312 -3.34 10.09 12.46
N LYS A 313 -2.87 11.00 13.33
CA LYS A 313 -1.46 11.42 13.43
C LYS A 313 -0.44 10.28 13.49
N ILE A 314 -0.85 9.12 14.01
CA ILE A 314 -0.04 7.90 14.09
C ILE A 314 0.47 7.45 12.71
N ILE A 315 -0.23 7.78 11.62
CA ILE A 315 0.18 7.43 10.25
C ILE A 315 1.53 8.06 9.88
N CYS A 316 1.86 9.20 10.49
CA CYS A 316 3.13 9.91 10.37
C CYS A 316 4.06 9.66 11.57
N LYS A 317 3.86 8.62 12.36
CA LYS A 317 4.80 8.25 13.44
C LYS A 317 5.57 6.98 13.13
N TYR A 318 4.96 6.08 12.36
CA TYR A 318 5.52 4.77 12.06
C TYR A 318 5.64 4.55 10.55
N PRO A 319 6.58 3.71 10.08
CA PRO A 319 6.86 3.52 8.66
C PRO A 319 5.84 2.58 8.00
N PHE A 320 4.56 2.93 8.07
CA PHE A 320 3.49 2.20 7.38
C PHE A 320 3.75 2.14 5.87
N PHE A 321 3.58 0.97 5.29
CA PHE A 321 3.65 0.81 3.84
C PHE A 321 2.42 1.43 3.16
N SER A 322 1.26 1.26 3.80
CA SER A 322 -0.01 1.82 3.34
C SER A 322 -1.03 1.90 4.46
N SER A 323 -2.14 2.60 4.21
CA SER A 323 -3.27 2.71 5.13
C SER A 323 -4.54 2.92 4.31
N ASP A 324 -5.69 2.55 4.85
CA ASP A 324 -6.99 2.94 4.31
C ASP A 324 -7.84 3.61 5.39
N SER A 325 -8.73 4.52 5.00
CA SER A 325 -9.74 5.04 5.92
C SER A 325 -10.76 5.91 5.19
N SER A 326 -11.98 5.97 5.75
CA SER A 326 -13.03 6.89 5.32
C SER A 326 -12.97 8.23 6.06
N GLY A 327 -11.91 8.49 6.85
CA GLY A 327 -11.75 9.66 7.69
C GLY A 327 -11.72 10.98 6.92
N TYR A 328 -11.24 10.97 5.68
CA TYR A 328 -11.27 12.14 4.79
C TYR A 328 -12.68 12.68 4.51
N LEU A 329 -13.71 11.81 4.57
CA LEU A 329 -15.12 12.19 4.42
C LEU A 329 -15.61 13.07 5.58
N GLN A 330 -14.88 13.17 6.69
CA GLN A 330 -15.23 14.07 7.79
C GLN A 330 -15.13 15.55 7.39
N GLY A 331 -14.38 15.89 6.34
CA GLY A 331 -14.44 17.23 5.73
C GLY A 331 -15.86 17.58 5.30
N ARG A 332 -16.51 16.67 4.58
CA ARG A 332 -17.90 16.85 4.14
C ARG A 332 -18.92 16.80 5.29
N ARG A 333 -18.66 16.01 6.33
CA ARG A 333 -19.63 15.78 7.43
C ARG A 333 -19.53 16.81 8.55
N LYS A 334 -18.33 17.29 8.83
CA LYS A 334 -18.00 18.06 10.04
C LYS A 334 -17.09 19.25 9.79
N HIS A 335 -16.79 19.61 8.54
CA HIS A 335 -15.77 20.63 8.21
C HIS A 335 -14.39 20.28 8.80
N GLN A 336 -14.09 18.99 8.94
CA GLN A 336 -12.79 18.55 9.45
C GLN A 336 -11.75 18.61 8.34
N VAL A 337 -10.65 19.31 8.59
CA VAL A 337 -9.53 19.45 7.65
C VAL A 337 -8.27 18.88 8.27
N TYR A 338 -7.52 18.11 7.48
CA TYR A 338 -6.19 17.65 7.83
C TYR A 338 -5.17 18.78 7.63
N TYR A 339 -4.13 18.82 8.45
CA TYR A 339 -2.98 19.71 8.29
C TYR A 339 -1.72 18.88 8.38
N TYR A 340 -0.79 19.08 7.46
CA TYR A 340 0.52 18.46 7.49
C TYR A 340 1.58 19.55 7.59
N ASP A 341 2.39 19.49 8.65
CA ASP A 341 3.41 20.50 8.96
C ASP A 341 4.82 20.13 8.45
N GLY A 342 4.93 19.06 7.66
CA GLY A 342 6.22 18.50 7.25
C GLY A 342 6.70 17.33 8.11
N LYS A 343 6.05 17.07 9.24
CA LYS A 343 6.41 15.96 10.15
C LYS A 343 5.20 15.16 10.59
N ASP A 344 4.16 15.83 11.07
CA ASP A 344 2.97 15.24 11.64
C ASP A 344 1.72 15.66 10.88
N ILE A 345 0.67 14.85 11.00
CA ILE A 345 -0.67 15.20 10.52
C ILE A 345 -1.59 15.50 11.71
N SER A 346 -2.28 16.64 11.68
CA SER A 346 -3.29 17.01 12.66
C SER A 346 -4.63 17.25 11.99
N THR A 347 -5.69 17.41 12.79
CA THR A 347 -7.04 17.67 12.29
C THR A 347 -7.65 18.82 13.05
N ARG A 348 -8.29 19.76 12.35
CA ARG A 348 -9.09 20.82 12.95
C ARG A 348 -10.46 20.89 12.31
N ILE A 349 -11.44 21.44 13.03
CA ILE A 349 -12.75 21.77 12.48
C ILE A 349 -12.69 23.21 12.01
N ASP A 350 -13.01 23.47 10.74
CA ASP A 350 -12.99 24.80 10.13
C ASP A 350 -14.38 25.16 9.58
N PRO A 351 -15.32 25.63 10.44
CA PRO A 351 -16.72 25.85 10.03
C PRO A 351 -16.90 26.89 8.91
N LYS A 352 -15.88 27.73 8.65
CA LYS A 352 -15.92 28.77 7.63
C LYS A 352 -15.57 28.25 6.24
N GLN A 353 -14.80 27.17 6.17
CA GLN A 353 -14.41 26.56 4.90
C GLN A 353 -15.56 25.71 4.32
N ASP A 354 -15.74 25.74 3.01
CA ASP A 354 -16.76 24.94 2.35
C ASP A 354 -16.50 23.42 2.53
N ARG A 355 -17.58 22.65 2.67
CA ARG A 355 -17.52 21.21 2.94
C ARG A 355 -16.84 20.41 1.81
N TYR A 356 -16.98 20.84 0.56
CA TYR A 356 -16.33 20.20 -0.58
C TYR A 356 -14.86 20.58 -0.66
N GLU A 357 -14.51 21.81 -0.28
CA GLU A 357 -13.11 22.22 -0.12
C GLU A 357 -12.41 21.41 0.98
N CYS A 358 -13.03 21.26 2.16
CA CYS A 358 -12.49 20.43 3.23
C CYS A 358 -12.25 18.99 2.79
N LEU A 359 -13.20 18.41 2.02
CA LEU A 359 -13.03 17.07 1.44
C LEU A 359 -11.84 17.03 0.47
N SER A 360 -11.76 18.01 -0.44
CA SER A 360 -10.69 18.16 -1.43
C SER A 360 -9.31 18.22 -0.75
N ASP A 361 -9.17 19.04 0.28
CA ASP A 361 -7.90 19.24 0.99
C ASP A 361 -7.48 17.98 1.73
N ASN A 362 -8.44 17.29 2.36
CA ASN A 362 -8.20 16.00 2.99
C ASN A 362 -7.68 14.96 1.99
N VAL A 363 -8.27 14.90 0.79
CA VAL A 363 -7.78 13.99 -0.26
C VAL A 363 -6.36 14.37 -0.67
N GLN A 364 -6.10 15.65 -0.90
CA GLN A 364 -4.80 16.13 -1.35
C GLN A 364 -3.70 15.79 -0.34
N ILE A 365 -3.95 16.03 0.95
CA ILE A 365 -2.99 15.75 2.03
C ILE A 365 -2.76 14.25 2.18
N LEU A 366 -3.81 13.44 2.20
CA LEU A 366 -3.64 11.99 2.35
C LEU A 366 -2.98 11.35 1.12
N SER A 367 -3.23 11.89 -0.08
CA SER A 367 -2.56 11.46 -1.31
C SER A 367 -1.08 11.86 -1.33
N SER A 368 -0.70 12.95 -0.67
CA SER A 368 0.69 13.41 -0.64
C SER A 368 1.57 12.57 0.28
N LEU A 369 0.99 11.80 1.22
CA LEU A 369 1.72 10.92 2.16
C LEU A 369 2.66 9.92 1.47
N GLU A 370 2.37 9.53 0.23
CA GLU A 370 3.21 8.62 -0.55
C GLU A 370 4.49 9.31 -1.05
N CYS A 371 4.49 10.63 -1.17
CA CYS A 371 5.61 11.45 -1.64
C CYS A 371 6.33 12.18 -0.51
N LEU A 372 5.92 12.01 0.74
CA LEU A 372 6.60 12.62 1.89
C LEU A 372 7.96 11.96 2.09
N THR A 373 8.99 12.69 1.69
CA THR A 373 10.38 12.30 1.82
C THR A 373 11.05 13.32 2.72
N GLY A 374 10.89 13.14 4.02
CA GLY A 374 11.43 14.02 5.04
C GLY A 374 10.87 13.64 6.41
N GLY A 375 11.66 12.89 7.18
CA GLY A 375 11.34 12.52 8.56
C GLY A 375 10.76 11.12 8.73
N PHE A 376 11.59 10.07 8.56
CA PHE A 376 11.62 8.83 9.37
C PHE A 376 12.99 8.17 9.23
#